data_AF-A0A1C7PD29-F1
#
_entry.id   AF-A0A1C7PD29-F1
#
_cell.length_a   1.000
_cell.length_b   1.000
_cell.length_c   1.000
_cell.angle_alpha   90.00
_cell.angle_beta   90.00
_cell.angle_gamma   90.00
#
_symmetry.space_group_name_H-M   'P 1'
#
loop_
_entity.id
_entity.type
_entity.pdbx_description
1 polymer ?
#
loop_
_entity_poly.entity_id
_entity_poly.type
_entity_poly.pdbx_seq_one_letter_code
_entity_poly.pdbx_strand_id
1 'polypeptide(L)'
;MNPQLQITCNPSDWDASVITAVGVPYEQRILQPRTIEAHNLPSELFAIWRQAVQYFRTLDPTPDGWTAMHITAEKEEIILQLPDEEIAAQHMQLRCSIDRIWVADGTTAPPITQCLDTAEMLAFFDTLTAPAFWMVDTH
;
A
#
# COMPACT_ATOMS: atom_id res chain seq x y z
N MET A 1 10.96 -12.69 5.92
CA MET A 1 9.78 -11.83 6.08
C MET A 1 9.48 -11.24 4.72
N ASN A 2 8.23 -11.27 4.25
CA ASN A 2 7.88 -10.64 2.98
C ASN A 2 7.85 -9.12 3.17
N PRO A 3 8.30 -8.33 2.19
CA PRO A 3 8.17 -6.88 2.25
C PRO A 3 6.71 -6.47 2.39
N GLN A 4 6.46 -5.39 3.14
CA GLN A 4 5.16 -4.78 3.26
C GLN A 4 5.30 -3.25 3.32
N LEU A 5 4.25 -2.55 2.89
CA LEU A 5 4.08 -1.13 3.16
C LEU A 5 3.04 -0.96 4.26
N GLN A 6 3.40 -0.25 5.32
CA GLN A 6 2.56 0.10 6.44
C GLN A 6 2.35 1.61 6.46
N ILE A 7 1.13 2.06 6.26
CA ILE A 7 0.79 3.46 6.03
C ILE A 7 -0.03 3.95 7.22
N THR A 8 0.52 4.91 7.97
CA THR A 8 -0.23 5.65 8.97
C THR A 8 -0.89 6.83 8.27
N CYS A 9 -2.21 6.75 8.14
CA CYS A 9 -2.98 7.73 7.38
C CYS A 9 -3.19 9.01 8.19
N ASN A 10 -3.13 10.15 7.53
CA ASN A 10 -3.65 11.41 8.05
C ASN A 10 -4.91 11.79 7.24
N PRO A 11 -6.12 11.49 7.74
CA PRO A 11 -7.38 11.77 7.06
C PRO A 11 -7.57 13.22 6.61
N SER A 12 -7.07 14.16 7.42
CA SER A 12 -7.21 15.60 7.19
C SER A 12 -6.25 16.11 6.13
N ASP A 13 -5.13 15.42 5.95
CA ASP A 13 -4.10 15.72 4.96
C ASP A 13 -3.40 14.43 4.54
N TRP A 14 -3.89 13.82 3.46
CA TRP A 14 -3.36 12.54 3.00
C TRP A 14 -1.91 12.65 2.52
N ASP A 15 -1.47 13.83 2.11
CA ASP A 15 -0.10 14.07 1.66
C ASP A 15 0.88 14.13 2.85
N ALA A 16 0.37 14.31 4.08
CA ALA A 16 1.11 14.15 5.32
C ALA A 16 1.04 12.72 5.92
N SER A 17 0.48 11.74 5.19
CA SER A 17 0.49 10.34 5.64
C SER A 17 1.92 9.78 5.62
N VAL A 18 2.23 8.92 6.58
CA VAL A 18 3.57 8.31 6.70
C VAL A 18 3.53 6.91 6.12
N ILE A 19 4.36 6.66 5.11
CA ILE A 19 4.53 5.36 4.47
C ILE A 19 5.79 4.72 5.05
N THR A 20 5.64 3.53 5.63
CA THR A 20 6.71 2.75 6.24
C THR A 20 6.96 1.48 5.43
N ALA A 21 8.17 1.31 4.91
CA ALA A 21 8.61 0.05 4.33
C ALA A 21 9.18 -0.86 5.42
N VAL A 22 8.62 -2.06 5.55
CA VAL A 22 9.04 -3.09 6.52
C VAL A 22 9.38 -4.39 5.82
N GLY A 23 10.26 -5.19 6.42
CA GLY A 23 10.61 -6.50 5.84
C GLY A 23 11.44 -6.44 4.56
N VAL A 24 12.03 -5.28 4.23
CA VAL A 24 12.82 -5.06 3.01
C VAL A 24 14.13 -5.89 3.04
N PRO A 25 14.32 -6.87 2.14
CA PRO A 25 15.51 -7.71 2.12
C PRO A 25 16.69 -6.96 1.48
N TYR A 26 17.84 -6.97 2.16
CA TYR A 26 19.08 -6.42 1.63
C TYR A 26 20.24 -7.36 1.96
N GLU A 27 20.89 -7.89 0.92
CA GLU A 27 21.90 -8.93 1.02
C GLU A 27 21.39 -10.14 1.85
N GLN A 28 22.03 -10.45 2.97
CA GLN A 28 21.66 -11.55 3.88
C GLN A 28 20.87 -11.05 5.10
N ARG A 29 20.33 -9.82 5.06
CA ARG A 29 19.67 -9.17 6.20
C ARG A 29 18.35 -8.52 5.79
N ILE A 30 17.61 -8.07 6.79
CA ILE A 30 16.43 -7.22 6.61
C ILE A 30 16.81 -5.82 7.06
N LEU A 31 16.50 -4.81 6.23
CA LEU A 31 16.69 -3.42 6.62
C LEU A 31 15.78 -3.07 7.80
N GLN A 32 16.26 -2.19 8.68
CA GLN A 32 15.38 -1.56 9.68
C GLN A 32 14.24 -0.83 8.96
N PRO A 33 13.04 -0.74 9.55
CA PRO A 33 11.93 0.01 8.97
C PRO A 33 12.35 1.40 8.53
N ARG A 34 11.92 1.79 7.33
CA ARG A 34 12.20 3.11 6.75
C ARG A 34 10.90 3.84 6.48
N THR A 35 10.86 5.13 6.76
CA THR A 35 9.67 5.95 6.64
C THR A 35 9.88 7.10 5.67
N ILE A 36 8.82 7.46 4.95
CA ILE A 36 8.74 8.68 4.14
C ILE A 36 7.34 9.26 4.29
N GLU A 37 7.23 10.58 4.39
CA GLU A 37 5.93 11.26 4.28
C GLU A 37 5.53 11.31 2.80
N ALA A 38 4.24 11.15 2.51
CA ALA A 38 3.77 11.00 1.14
C ALA A 38 4.15 12.19 0.23
N HIS A 39 4.10 13.43 0.73
CA HIS A 39 4.51 14.61 -0.04
C HIS A 39 6.02 14.68 -0.35
N ASN A 40 6.84 13.88 0.34
CA ASN A 40 8.28 13.78 0.09
C ASN A 40 8.63 12.67 -0.94
N LEU A 41 7.63 11.94 -1.44
CA LEU A 41 7.83 10.99 -2.53
C LEU A 41 8.31 11.70 -3.81
N PRO A 42 9.13 11.04 -4.64
CA PRO A 42 9.36 11.46 -6.02
C PRO A 42 8.04 11.68 -6.76
N SER A 43 8.00 12.65 -7.68
CA SER A 43 6.75 13.13 -8.30
C SER A 43 5.91 12.03 -8.96
N GLU A 44 6.56 11.02 -9.56
CA GLU A 44 5.88 9.87 -10.17
C GLU A 44 5.19 8.99 -9.12
N LEU A 45 5.89 8.65 -8.03
CA LEU A 45 5.31 7.88 -6.93
C LEU A 45 4.23 8.68 -6.19
N PHE A 46 4.42 9.99 -6.04
CA PHE A 46 3.41 10.86 -5.43
C PHE A 46 2.13 10.92 -6.27
N ALA A 47 2.23 10.91 -7.60
CA ALA A 47 1.06 10.86 -8.47
C ALA A 47 0.27 9.54 -8.29
N ILE A 48 0.96 8.41 -8.20
CA ILE A 48 0.35 7.09 -7.94
C ILE A 48 -0.31 7.07 -6.55
N TRP A 49 0.37 7.59 -5.53
CA TRP A 49 -0.19 7.74 -4.18
C TRP A 49 -1.52 8.49 -4.20
N ARG A 50 -1.58 9.68 -4.84
CA ARG A 50 -2.84 10.44 -4.89
C ARG A 50 -3.95 9.71 -5.63
N GLN A 51 -3.63 8.96 -6.68
CA GLN A 51 -4.62 8.12 -7.38
C GLN A 51 -5.14 7.01 -6.45
N ALA A 52 -4.25 6.37 -5.66
CA ALA A 52 -4.64 5.39 -4.66
C ALA A 52 -5.58 5.99 -3.61
N VAL A 53 -5.24 7.18 -3.10
CA VAL A 53 -6.09 7.91 -2.12
C VAL A 53 -7.45 8.23 -2.71
N GLN A 54 -7.52 8.69 -3.96
CA GLN A 54 -8.80 8.92 -4.64
C GLN A 54 -9.64 7.65 -4.74
N TYR A 55 -9.01 6.52 -5.09
CA TYR A 55 -9.68 5.22 -5.11
C TYR A 55 -10.17 4.81 -3.72
N PHE A 56 -9.31 4.86 -2.70
CA PHE A 56 -9.67 4.46 -1.33
C PHE A 56 -10.86 5.24 -0.79
N ARG A 57 -10.97 6.54 -1.09
CA ARG A 57 -12.13 7.36 -0.71
C ARG A 57 -13.47 6.90 -1.30
N THR A 58 -13.46 6.06 -2.33
CA THR A 58 -14.68 5.55 -2.98
C THR A 58 -15.16 4.20 -2.47
N LEU A 59 -14.35 3.49 -1.66
CA LEU A 59 -14.57 2.07 -1.34
C LEU A 59 -15.80 1.78 -0.48
N ASP A 60 -16.27 2.75 0.29
CA ASP A 60 -17.50 2.60 1.06
C ASP A 60 -18.28 3.93 1.02
N PRO A 61 -19.39 3.98 0.26
CA PRO A 61 -20.23 5.17 0.10
C PRO A 61 -21.27 5.32 1.22
N THR A 62 -21.13 4.63 2.36
CA THR A 62 -22.05 4.74 3.48
C THR A 62 -22.28 6.20 3.88
N PRO A 63 -23.53 6.57 4.20
CA PRO A 63 -23.90 7.95 4.52
C PRO A 63 -23.19 8.47 5.78
N ASP A 64 -22.76 7.56 6.68
CA ASP A 64 -22.12 7.90 7.94
C ASP A 64 -20.68 8.38 7.77
N GLY A 65 -20.06 8.10 6.61
CA GLY A 65 -18.69 8.45 6.30
C GLY A 65 -17.67 7.68 7.16
N TRP A 66 -16.56 7.33 6.56
CA TRP A 66 -15.46 6.67 7.26
C TRP A 66 -14.14 7.33 6.87
N THR A 67 -13.11 7.09 7.67
CA THR A 67 -11.74 7.43 7.28
C THR A 67 -10.76 6.32 7.61
N ALA A 68 -9.76 6.16 6.74
CA ALA A 68 -8.65 5.24 6.97
C ALA A 68 -7.75 5.75 8.10
N MET A 69 -7.30 4.84 8.95
CA MET A 69 -6.32 5.08 10.01
C MET A 69 -4.99 4.41 9.67
N HIS A 70 -5.06 3.15 9.23
CA HIS A 70 -3.90 2.37 8.87
C HIS A 70 -4.17 1.58 7.60
N ILE A 71 -3.19 1.52 6.70
CA ILE A 71 -3.24 0.67 5.52
C ILE A 71 -2.01 -0.21 5.53
N THR A 72 -2.22 -1.53 5.48
CA THR A 72 -1.15 -2.49 5.20
C THR A 72 -1.31 -2.97 3.77
N ALA A 73 -0.26 -2.83 2.97
CA ALA A 73 -0.19 -3.37 1.61
C ALA A 73 0.90 -4.44 1.54
N GLU A 74 0.55 -5.58 0.95
CA GLU A 74 1.45 -6.71 0.71
C GLU A 74 1.23 -7.29 -0.68
N LYS A 75 2.32 -7.78 -1.30
CA LYS A 75 2.25 -8.42 -2.61
C LYS A 75 1.84 -9.88 -2.45
N GLU A 76 0.83 -10.28 -3.20
CA GLU A 76 0.30 -11.65 -3.21
C GLU A 76 0.40 -12.22 -4.63
N GLU A 77 0.89 -13.46 -4.71
CA GLU A 77 0.89 -14.24 -5.93
C GLU A 77 -0.39 -15.07 -6.00
N ILE A 78 -1.17 -14.89 -7.07
CA ILE A 78 -2.31 -15.74 -7.39
C ILE A 78 -1.94 -16.67 -8.52
N ILE A 79 -2.21 -17.96 -8.30
CA ILE A 79 -2.15 -18.99 -9.32
C ILE A 79 -3.54 -19.13 -9.93
N LEU A 80 -3.73 -18.61 -11.15
CA LEU A 80 -4.98 -18.79 -11.89
C LEU A 80 -4.90 -20.13 -12.65
N GLN A 81 -5.74 -21.08 -12.25
CA GLN A 81 -5.97 -22.29 -13.02
C GLN A 81 -6.96 -21.97 -14.14
N LEU A 82 -6.47 -21.97 -15.38
CA LEU A 82 -7.31 -21.83 -16.55
C LEU A 82 -8.02 -23.18 -16.80
N PRO A 83 -9.35 -23.19 -17.05
CA PRO A 83 -10.14 -24.43 -17.10
C PRO A 83 -9.75 -25.40 -18.22
N ASP A 84 -8.95 -25.00 -19.20
CA ASP A 84 -8.56 -25.81 -20.36
C ASP A 84 -7.04 -25.84 -20.66
N GLU A 85 -6.17 -25.31 -19.79
CA GLU A 85 -4.71 -25.35 -20.00
C GLU A 85 -3.99 -26.05 -18.83
N GLU A 86 -2.98 -26.88 -19.16
CA GLU A 86 -2.00 -27.42 -18.20
C GLU A 86 -1.03 -26.32 -17.68
N ILE A 87 -1.25 -25.06 -18.07
CA ILE A 87 -0.41 -23.91 -17.71
C ILE A 87 -1.16 -23.05 -16.70
N ALA A 88 -0.61 -22.98 -15.49
CA ALA A 88 -1.00 -22.01 -14.49
C ALA A 88 -0.43 -20.63 -14.88
N ALA A 89 -1.29 -19.61 -14.99
CA ALA A 89 -0.83 -18.23 -15.11
C ALA A 89 -0.53 -17.67 -13.71
N GLN A 90 0.69 -17.18 -13.50
CA GLN A 90 1.07 -16.46 -12.29
C GLN A 90 0.66 -15.00 -12.45
N HIS A 91 -0.17 -14.51 -11.53
CA HIS A 91 -0.61 -13.13 -11.48
C HIS A 91 -0.21 -12.51 -10.14
N MET A 92 0.30 -11.28 -10.16
CA MET A 92 0.71 -10.56 -8.96
C MET A 92 -0.30 -9.46 -8.66
N GLN A 93 -0.73 -9.37 -7.41
CA GLN A 93 -1.59 -8.29 -6.94
C GLN A 93 -1.07 -7.71 -5.63
N LEU A 94 -1.55 -6.52 -5.28
CA LEU A 94 -1.37 -5.92 -3.96
C LEU A 94 -2.63 -6.07 -3.14
N ARG A 95 -2.53 -6.85 -2.07
CA ARG A 95 -3.57 -6.96 -1.07
C ARG A 95 -3.41 -5.81 -0.07
N CYS A 96 -4.35 -4.88 -0.10
CA CYS A 96 -4.43 -3.73 0.81
C CYS A 96 -5.50 -3.99 1.88
N SER A 97 -5.11 -3.99 3.14
CA SER A 97 -6.02 -4.04 4.29
C SER A 97 -6.09 -2.66 4.93
N ILE A 98 -7.29 -2.11 5.03
CA ILE A 98 -7.57 -0.72 5.45
C ILE A 98 -8.32 -0.77 6.77
N ASP A 99 -7.64 -0.43 7.85
CA ASP A 99 -8.26 -0.16 9.15
C ASP A 99 -8.85 1.24 9.15
N ARG A 100 -10.06 1.36 9.68
CA ARG A 100 -10.85 2.59 9.57
C ARG A 100 -11.68 2.89 10.80
N ILE A 101 -12.10 4.14 10.91
CA ILE A 101 -13.02 4.62 11.94
C ILE A 101 -14.22 5.32 11.30
N TRP A 102 -15.36 5.30 11.97
CA TRP A 102 -16.53 6.07 11.58
C TRP A 102 -16.30 7.55 11.88
N VAL A 103 -16.68 8.43 10.95
CA VAL A 103 -16.48 9.89 11.11
C VAL A 103 -17.38 10.45 12.21
N ALA A 104 -18.58 9.87 12.40
CA ALA A 104 -19.57 10.35 13.34
C ALA A 104 -19.15 10.27 14.81
N ASP A 105 -18.47 9.19 15.21
CA ASP A 105 -18.16 8.91 16.62
C ASP A 105 -16.70 8.48 16.88
N GLY A 106 -15.89 8.33 15.82
CA GLY A 106 -14.49 7.91 15.92
C GLY A 106 -14.29 6.44 16.32
N THR A 107 -15.35 5.64 16.41
CA THR A 107 -15.26 4.23 16.76
C THR A 107 -14.69 3.41 15.60
N THR A 108 -14.08 2.27 15.92
CA THR A 108 -13.52 1.35 14.92
C THR A 108 -14.62 0.82 14.01
N ALA A 109 -14.44 1.03 12.71
CA ALA A 109 -15.27 0.44 11.67
C ALA A 109 -14.66 -0.89 11.19
N PRO A 110 -15.45 -1.84 10.67
CA PRO A 110 -14.92 -3.09 10.12
C PRO A 110 -13.91 -2.81 9.01
N PRO A 111 -12.73 -3.47 8.98
CA PRO A 111 -11.70 -3.19 7.99
C PRO A 111 -12.18 -3.55 6.58
N ILE A 112 -11.64 -2.86 5.57
CA ILE A 112 -11.86 -3.18 4.16
C ILE A 112 -10.59 -3.85 3.62
N THR A 113 -10.74 -4.94 2.87
CA THR A 113 -9.66 -5.50 2.07
C THR A 113 -9.91 -5.22 0.59
N GLN A 114 -8.90 -4.74 -0.12
CA GLN A 114 -8.94 -4.54 -1.56
C GLN A 114 -7.72 -5.15 -2.22
N CYS A 115 -7.91 -5.72 -3.41
CA CYS A 115 -6.83 -6.22 -4.24
C CYS A 115 -6.62 -5.25 -5.40
N LEU A 116 -5.39 -4.77 -5.56
CA LEU A 116 -4.98 -3.85 -6.63
C LEU A 116 -3.99 -4.57 -7.55
N ASP A 117 -4.34 -4.73 -8.83
CA ASP A 117 -3.55 -5.47 -9.83
C ASP A 117 -2.96 -4.57 -10.92
N THR A 118 -3.20 -3.26 -10.85
CA THR A 118 -2.67 -2.29 -11.80
C THR A 118 -1.14 -2.25 -11.75
N ALA A 119 -0.49 -2.17 -12.92
CA ALA A 119 0.96 -2.12 -13.04
C ALA A 119 1.58 -0.96 -12.23
N GLU A 120 0.90 0.18 -12.16
CA GLU A 120 1.33 1.37 -11.44
C GLU A 120 1.40 1.13 -9.93
N MET A 121 0.38 0.50 -9.34
CA MET A 121 0.37 0.18 -7.92
C MET A 121 1.45 -0.84 -7.58
N LEU A 122 1.60 -1.89 -8.41
CA LEU A 122 2.65 -2.89 -8.24
C LEU A 122 4.04 -2.26 -8.32
N ALA A 123 4.28 -1.36 -9.28
CA ALA A 123 5.54 -0.63 -9.42
C ALA A 123 5.78 0.32 -8.22
N PHE A 124 4.75 0.98 -7.71
CA PHE A 124 4.83 1.80 -6.50
C PHE A 124 5.28 0.98 -5.30
N PHE A 125 4.67 -0.19 -5.09
CA PHE A 125 5.06 -1.11 -4.03
C PHE A 125 6.49 -1.62 -4.22
N ASP A 126 6.82 -2.11 -5.41
CA ASP A 126 8.14 -2.68 -5.71
C ASP A 126 9.24 -1.62 -5.52
N THR A 127 8.98 -0.37 -5.89
CA THR A 127 9.94 0.74 -5.70
C THR A 127 10.14 1.04 -4.22
N LEU A 128 9.06 1.22 -3.45
CA LEU A 128 9.14 1.55 -2.03
C LEU A 128 9.57 0.37 -1.15
N THR A 129 9.55 -0.85 -1.67
CA THR A 129 10.10 -2.03 -1.00
C THR A 129 11.46 -2.46 -1.55
N ALA A 130 12.02 -1.72 -2.50
CA ALA A 130 13.38 -1.93 -2.99
C ALA A 130 14.41 -1.28 -2.05
N PRO A 131 15.49 -1.99 -1.67
CA PRO A 131 16.57 -1.40 -0.89
C PRO A 131 17.18 -0.16 -1.55
N ALA A 132 17.32 -0.18 -2.89
CA ALA A 132 17.93 0.90 -3.66
C ALA A 132 17.23 2.26 -3.45
N PHE A 133 15.92 2.27 -3.20
CA PHE A 133 15.18 3.50 -2.90
C PHE A 133 15.61 4.12 -1.56
N TRP A 134 15.91 3.28 -0.57
CA TRP A 134 16.22 3.71 0.81
C TRP A 134 17.71 3.86 1.12
N MET A 135 18.55 3.37 0.22
CA MET A 135 20.00 3.33 0.36
C MET A 135 20.69 4.44 -0.45
N VAL A 136 19.95 5.34 -1.10
CA VAL A 136 20.55 6.49 -1.78
C VAL A 136 21.24 7.37 -0.75
N ASP A 137 22.57 7.44 -0.84
CA ASP A 137 23.43 8.15 0.09
C ASP A 137 23.03 9.63 0.21
N THR A 138 22.80 10.03 1.47
CA THR A 138 22.99 11.39 1.93
C THR A 138 24.45 11.79 1.66
N HIS A 139 24.70 12.41 0.51
CA HIS A 139 25.92 13.17 0.26
C HIS A 139 25.71 14.64 0.59
#